data_AF-A0ABD4YC83-F1
#
_entry.id   AF-A0ABD4YC83-F1
#
_cell.length_a   1.000
_cell.length_b   1.000
_cell.length_c   1.000
_cell.angle_alpha   90.00
_cell.angle_beta   90.00
_cell.angle_gamma   90.00
#
_symmetry.space_group_name_H-M   'P 1'
#
loop_
_entity.id
_entity.type
_entity.pdbx_description
1 polymer ?
#
loop_
_entity_poly.entity_id
_entity_poly.type
_entity_poly.pdbx_seq_one_letter_code
_entity_poly.pdbx_strand_id
1 'polypeptide(L)'
;MQDWFDNAAPDLREAVCASQNQLLHAQAALAKALKGLKQISEFAEPLLKGRLAEHGLDTPLLDTQLLRVEHDWHWLGLRHLYSHRRDSLLQAALQNFADDETFTPESAIALGLPPTSGA
;
A
#
# COMPACT_ATOMS: atom_id res chain seq x y z
N MET A 1 -13.34 -0.97 38.03
CA MET A 1 -14.17 -0.42 36.92
C MET A 1 -15.16 -1.50 36.45
N GLN A 2 -15.95 -2.05 37.37
CA GLN A 2 -16.95 -3.11 37.10
C GLN A 2 -18.30 -2.78 37.78
N ASP A 3 -18.29 -1.86 38.76
CA ASP A 3 -19.42 -1.55 39.65
C ASP A 3 -20.66 -1.02 38.92
N TRP A 4 -20.48 -0.40 37.75
CA TRP A 4 -21.59 0.12 36.94
C TRP A 4 -22.35 -1.00 36.22
N PHE A 5 -21.69 -2.12 35.88
CA PHE A 5 -22.29 -3.28 35.24
C PHE A 5 -22.94 -4.19 36.30
N ASP A 6 -22.25 -4.41 37.42
CA ASP A 6 -22.75 -5.26 38.50
C ASP A 6 -23.94 -4.65 39.26
N ASN A 7 -24.06 -3.32 39.28
CA ASN A 7 -25.25 -2.62 39.82
C ASN A 7 -26.37 -2.40 38.79
N ALA A 8 -26.18 -2.74 37.51
CA ALA A 8 -27.22 -2.58 36.51
C ALA A 8 -28.33 -3.62 36.67
N ALA A 9 -29.55 -3.25 36.30
CA ALA A 9 -30.69 -4.18 36.27
C ALA A 9 -30.36 -5.41 35.39
N PRO A 10 -30.84 -6.61 35.74
CA PRO A 10 -30.52 -7.85 35.02
C PRO A 10 -30.75 -7.74 33.51
N ASP A 11 -31.88 -7.16 33.11
CA ASP A 11 -32.26 -6.97 31.70
C ASP A 11 -31.26 -6.09 30.92
N LEU A 12 -30.67 -5.09 31.59
CA LEU A 12 -29.67 -4.20 30.98
C LEU A 12 -28.31 -4.89 30.84
N ARG A 13 -27.93 -5.73 31.80
CA ARG A 13 -26.73 -6.57 31.68
C ARG A 13 -26.86 -7.56 30.54
N GLU A 14 -28.01 -8.21 30.42
CA GLU A 14 -28.30 -9.15 29.34
C GLU A 14 -28.28 -8.46 27.97
N ALA A 15 -28.86 -7.27 27.86
CA ALA A 15 -28.82 -6.49 26.62
C ALA A 15 -27.38 -6.10 26.21
N VAL A 16 -26.52 -5.72 27.16
CA VAL A 16 -25.12 -5.39 26.90
C VAL A 16 -24.29 -6.63 26.54
N CYS A 17 -24.52 -7.76 27.21
CA CYS A 17 -23.89 -9.04 26.85
C CYS A 17 -24.33 -9.49 25.45
N ALA A 18 -25.61 -9.38 25.13
CA ALA A 18 -26.15 -9.74 23.83
C ALA A 18 -25.56 -8.86 22.72
N SER A 19 -25.44 -7.54 22.94
CA SER A 19 -24.85 -6.61 21.97
C SER A 19 -23.35 -6.85 21.77
N GLN A 20 -22.60 -7.14 22.84
CA GLN A 20 -21.19 -7.54 22.72
C GLN A 20 -21.02 -8.85 21.96
N ASN A 21 -21.84 -9.86 22.23
CA ASN A 21 -21.80 -11.11 21.50
C ASN A 21 -22.13 -10.91 20.01
N GLN A 22 -23.13 -10.08 19.69
CA GLN A 22 -23.44 -9.72 18.30
C GLN A 22 -22.27 -8.99 17.62
N LEU A 23 -21.61 -8.07 18.33
CA LEU A 23 -20.43 -7.36 17.82
C LEU A 23 -19.29 -8.34 17.50
N LEU A 24 -18.98 -9.25 18.42
CA LEU A 24 -17.93 -10.26 18.23
C LEU A 24 -18.24 -11.18 17.04
N HIS A 25 -19.49 -11.61 16.90
CA HIS A 25 -19.92 -12.40 15.75
C HIS A 25 -19.82 -11.65 14.42
N ALA A 26 -20.22 -10.38 14.39
CA ALA A 26 -20.11 -9.53 13.21
C ALA A 26 -18.65 -9.30 12.81
N GLN A 27 -17.76 -9.06 13.77
CA GLN A 27 -16.32 -8.93 13.53
C GLN A 27 -15.70 -10.22 12.99
N ALA A 28 -16.07 -11.38 13.55
CA ALA A 28 -15.60 -12.67 13.06
C ALA A 28 -16.11 -12.97 11.64
N ALA A 29 -17.36 -12.63 11.34
CA ALA A 29 -17.94 -12.77 10.00
C ALA A 29 -17.24 -11.85 8.98
N LEU A 30 -16.97 -10.59 9.37
CA LEU A 30 -16.22 -9.64 8.55
C LEU A 30 -14.79 -10.14 8.29
N ALA A 31 -14.08 -10.59 9.32
CA ALA A 31 -12.74 -11.15 9.18
C ALA A 31 -12.73 -12.37 8.26
N LYS A 32 -13.75 -13.25 8.35
CA LYS A 32 -13.89 -14.41 7.45
C LYS A 32 -14.19 -13.99 6.01
N ALA A 33 -15.03 -12.98 5.81
CA ALA A 33 -15.34 -12.44 4.49
C ALA A 33 -14.11 -11.77 3.84
N LEU A 34 -13.32 -11.04 4.63
CA LEU A 34 -12.10 -10.37 4.19
C LEU A 34 -10.89 -11.31 4.08
N LYS A 35 -10.93 -12.51 4.68
CA LYS A 35 -9.82 -13.48 4.63
C LYS A 35 -9.38 -13.85 3.21
N GLY A 36 -10.31 -13.82 2.25
CA GLY A 36 -10.02 -14.09 0.83
C GLY A 36 -9.67 -12.86 0.01
N LEU A 37 -9.78 -11.67 0.59
CA LEU A 37 -9.46 -10.42 -0.09
C LEU A 37 -7.93 -10.24 -0.09
N LYS A 38 -7.32 -10.64 -1.21
CA LYS A 38 -5.90 -10.39 -1.44
C LYS A 38 -5.65 -8.91 -1.56
N GLN A 39 -4.51 -8.45 -1.03
CA GLN A 39 -4.10 -7.08 -1.30
C GLN A 39 -3.89 -6.91 -2.81
N ILE A 40 -4.21 -5.73 -3.33
CA ILE A 40 -4.05 -5.43 -4.76
C ILE A 40 -2.59 -5.69 -5.20
N SER A 41 -1.63 -5.43 -4.31
CA SER A 41 -0.22 -5.79 -4.47
C SER A 41 -0.01 -7.28 -4.66
N GLU A 42 -0.53 -8.13 -3.78
CA GLU A 42 -0.41 -9.61 -3.87
C GLU A 42 -1.06 -10.20 -5.13
N PHE A 43 -2.10 -9.54 -5.66
CA PHE A 43 -2.71 -9.94 -6.94
C PHE A 43 -1.86 -9.50 -8.15
N ALA A 44 -1.37 -8.26 -8.14
CA ALA A 44 -0.69 -7.66 -9.28
C ALA A 44 0.78 -8.09 -9.40
N GLU A 45 1.46 -8.35 -8.29
CA GLU A 45 2.87 -8.76 -8.26
C GLU A 45 3.17 -9.97 -9.16
N PRO A 46 2.45 -11.12 -9.08
CA PRO A 46 2.73 -12.27 -9.95
C PRO A 46 2.43 -11.99 -11.43
N LEU A 47 1.42 -11.17 -11.74
CA LEU A 47 1.08 -10.80 -13.12
C LEU A 47 2.17 -9.91 -13.74
N LEU A 48 2.61 -8.90 -12.98
CA LEU A 48 3.67 -8.00 -13.41
C LEU A 48 5.00 -8.75 -13.56
N LYS A 49 5.34 -9.64 -12.62
CA LYS A 49 6.54 -10.46 -12.71
C LYS A 49 6.54 -11.36 -13.96
N GLY A 50 5.40 -11.98 -14.28
CA GLY A 50 5.27 -12.80 -15.49
C GLY A 50 5.54 -12.00 -16.77
N ARG A 51 4.97 -10.81 -16.88
CA ARG A 51 5.19 -9.91 -18.02
C ARG A 51 6.63 -9.40 -18.12
N LEU A 52 7.25 -9.04 -17.01
CA LEU A 52 8.65 -8.61 -17.01
C LEU A 52 9.60 -9.74 -17.41
N ALA A 53 9.31 -10.98 -16.98
CA ALA A 53 10.08 -12.15 -17.36
C ALA A 53 10.02 -12.43 -18.87
N GLU A 54 8.87 -12.22 -19.52
CA GLU A 54 8.75 -12.27 -20.99
C GLU A 54 9.67 -11.26 -21.70
N HIS A 55 9.95 -10.14 -21.04
CA HIS A 55 10.86 -9.09 -21.51
C HIS A 55 12.30 -9.23 -20.99
N GLY A 56 12.63 -10.34 -20.32
CA GLY A 56 13.99 -10.64 -19.83
C GLY A 56 14.37 -9.98 -18.51
N LEU A 57 13.40 -9.41 -17.78
CA LEU A 57 13.59 -8.81 -16.46
C LEU A 57 13.07 -9.75 -15.38
N ASP A 58 13.97 -10.46 -14.70
CA ASP A 58 13.66 -11.32 -13.55
C ASP A 58 14.24 -10.71 -12.26
N THR A 59 13.82 -9.48 -11.95
CA THR A 59 14.20 -8.79 -10.71
C THR A 59 13.09 -8.87 -9.66
N PRO A 60 13.43 -8.94 -8.36
CA PRO A 60 12.45 -8.86 -7.29
C PRO A 60 11.74 -7.49 -7.33
N LEU A 61 10.42 -7.50 -7.53
CA LEU A 61 9.59 -6.29 -7.68
C LEU A 61 9.61 -5.39 -6.43
N LEU A 62 9.73 -5.98 -5.25
CA LEU A 62 9.83 -5.27 -3.97
C LEU A 62 11.12 -4.45 -3.85
N ASP A 63 12.22 -4.95 -4.41
CA ASP A 63 13.53 -4.30 -4.38
C ASP A 63 13.83 -3.55 -5.68
N THR A 64 12.86 -3.44 -6.58
CA THR A 64 13.02 -2.72 -7.84
C THR A 64 12.25 -1.41 -7.77
N GLN A 65 12.96 -0.31 -7.97
CA GLN A 65 12.39 1.03 -7.96
C GLN A 65 12.43 1.63 -9.37
N LEU A 66 11.37 2.34 -9.70
CA LEU A 66 11.31 3.22 -10.84
C LEU A 66 11.81 4.60 -10.40
N LEU A 67 12.93 5.03 -10.97
CA LEU A 67 13.48 6.37 -10.76
C LEU A 67 13.04 7.25 -11.92
N ARG A 68 12.30 8.31 -11.58
CA ARG A 68 11.82 9.31 -12.54
C ARG A 68 12.44 10.65 -12.23
N VAL A 69 12.78 11.38 -13.29
CA VAL A 69 13.25 12.75 -13.19
C VAL A 69 12.12 13.67 -13.61
N GLU A 70 11.60 14.42 -12.65
CA GLU A 70 10.61 15.46 -12.89
C GLU A 70 11.32 16.81 -13.00
N HIS A 71 10.86 17.63 -13.95
CA HIS A 71 11.47 18.91 -14.28
C HIS A 71 10.53 20.04 -13.87
N ASP A 72 10.61 20.43 -12.60
CA ASP A 72 9.71 21.43 -12.05
C ASP A 72 10.28 22.84 -12.22
N TRP A 73 9.46 23.72 -12.78
CA TRP A 73 9.75 25.15 -12.86
C TRP A 73 9.40 25.82 -11.53
N HIS A 74 10.43 26.24 -10.80
CA HIS A 74 10.26 26.98 -9.56
C HIS A 74 10.29 28.49 -9.83
N TRP A 75 9.12 29.13 -9.67
CA TRP A 75 8.96 30.58 -9.81
C TRP A 75 9.79 31.36 -8.78
N LEU A 76 9.98 30.83 -7.57
CA LEU A 76 10.94 31.37 -6.61
C LEU A 76 12.36 30.98 -7.01
N GLY A 77 13.07 31.91 -7.64
CA GLY A 77 14.48 31.77 -8.00
C GLY A 77 14.76 31.51 -9.47
N LEU A 78 13.75 31.52 -10.35
CA LEU A 78 13.88 31.40 -11.81
C LEU A 78 14.80 30.25 -12.24
N ARG A 79 14.64 29.09 -11.60
CA ARG A 79 15.49 27.93 -11.85
C ARG A 79 14.66 26.68 -12.06
N HIS A 80 15.18 25.83 -12.93
CA HIS A 80 14.74 24.46 -13.05
C HIS A 80 15.30 23.65 -11.89
N LEU A 81 14.42 22.95 -11.15
CA LEU A 81 14.86 21.91 -10.23
C LEU A 81 14.63 20.55 -10.89
N TYR A 82 15.67 19.72 -10.85
CA TYR A 82 15.53 18.29 -11.11
C TYR A 82 15.07 17.65 -9.80
N SER A 83 13.84 17.15 -9.77
CA SER A 83 13.35 16.36 -8.67
C SER A 83 13.40 14.88 -9.08
N HIS A 84 13.84 14.01 -8.17
CA HIS A 84 13.91 12.58 -8.42
C HIS A 84 12.81 11.89 -7.63
N ARG A 85 11.80 11.38 -8.32
CA ARG A 85 10.76 10.58 -7.71
C ARG A 85 11.14 9.11 -7.81
N ARG A 86 11.09 8.41 -6.67
CA ARG A 86 11.36 6.98 -6.58
C ARG A 86 10.11 6.29 -6.10
N ASP A 87 9.53 5.47 -6.95
CA ASP A 87 8.37 4.64 -6.60
C ASP A 87 8.75 3.17 -6.77
N SER A 88 8.16 2.28 -5.97
CA SER A 88 8.30 0.84 -6.24
C SER A 88 7.71 0.52 -7.60
N LEU A 89 8.34 -0.40 -8.34
CA LEU A 89 7.87 -0.74 -9.70
C LEU A 89 6.43 -1.26 -9.69
N LEU A 90 6.05 -1.99 -8.63
CA LEU A 90 4.68 -2.47 -8.41
C LEU A 90 3.69 -1.31 -8.23
N GLN A 91 4.03 -0.30 -7.44
CA GLN A 91 3.18 0.86 -7.21
C GLN A 91 3.02 1.71 -8.47
N ALA A 92 4.11 1.91 -9.22
CA ALA A 92 4.07 2.61 -10.50
C ALA A 92 3.16 1.88 -11.50
N ALA A 93 3.26 0.55 -11.60
CA ALA A 93 2.40 -0.25 -12.47
C ALA A 93 0.92 -0.22 -12.05
N LEU A 94 0.62 -0.25 -10.74
CA LEU A 94 -0.74 -0.12 -10.22
C LEU A 94 -1.37 1.25 -10.50
N GLN A 95 -0.54 2.30 -10.57
CA GLN A 95 -0.96 3.63 -10.96
C GLN A 95 -1.03 3.79 -12.50
N ASN A 96 -0.94 2.70 -13.26
CA ASN A 96 -0.85 2.69 -14.73
C ASN A 96 0.26 3.61 -15.25
N PHE A 97 1.35 3.73 -14.48
CA PHE A 97 2.43 4.67 -14.73
C PHE A 97 1.97 6.12 -14.92
N ALA A 98 0.83 6.51 -14.31
CA ALA A 98 0.09 7.75 -14.55
C ALA A 98 -0.05 8.04 -16.05
N ASP A 99 -1.25 7.84 -16.58
CA ASP A 99 -1.56 7.84 -18.02
C ASP A 99 -1.09 9.12 -18.78
N ASP A 100 -0.78 10.18 -18.05
CA ASP A 100 -0.30 11.50 -18.47
C ASP A 100 1.21 11.75 -18.24
N GLU A 101 1.98 10.78 -17.75
CA GLU A 101 3.40 10.95 -17.46
C GLU A 101 4.31 10.51 -18.62
N THR A 102 5.22 11.40 -19.03
CA THR A 102 6.24 11.13 -20.05
C THR A 102 7.58 10.70 -19.42
N PHE A 103 8.08 9.54 -19.81
CA PHE A 103 9.41 9.07 -19.43
C PHE A 103 10.50 9.86 -20.18
N THR A 104 11.37 10.52 -19.42
CA THR A 104 12.58 11.17 -19.96
C THR A 104 13.72 10.16 -20.11
N PRO A 105 14.74 10.43 -20.95
CA PRO A 105 15.90 9.54 -21.11
C PRO A 105 16.69 9.28 -19.80
N GLU A 106 16.47 10.13 -18.79
CA GLU A 106 17.10 10.05 -17.47
C GLU A 106 16.32 9.15 -16.50
N SER A 107 15.12 8.71 -16.90
CA SER A 107 14.31 7.77 -16.13
C SER A 107 14.89 6.36 -16.27
N ALA A 108 15.00 5.65 -15.15
CA ALA A 108 15.63 4.34 -15.12
C ALA A 108 14.96 3.42 -14.10
N ILE A 109 15.06 2.12 -14.36
CA ILE A 109 14.76 1.09 -13.37
C ILE A 109 16.05 0.81 -12.60
N ALA A 110 15.99 0.92 -11.28
CA ALA A 110 17.12 0.69 -10.39
C ALA A 110 16.77 -0.35 -9.33
N LEU A 111 17.77 -1.10 -8.89
CA LEU A 111 17.64 -1.87 -7.65
C LEU A 111 17.65 -0.87 -6.49
N GLY A 112 16.59 -0.90 -5.68
CA GLY A 112 16.48 -0.12 -4.46
C GLY A 112 17.62 -0.49 -3.52
N LEU A 113 18.25 0.53 -2.93
CA LEU A 113 19.19 0.30 -1.85
C LEU A 113 18.39 -0.27 -0.66
N PRO A 114 18.85 -1.35 0.02
CA PRO A 114 18.25 -1.74 1.29
C PRO A 114 18.22 -0.53 2.23
N PRO A 115 17.18 -0.36 3.07
CA PRO A 115 17.16 0.73 4.03
C PRO A 115 18.44 0.62 4.85
N THR A 116 19.31 1.63 4.75
CA THR A 116 20.48 1.74 5.62
C THR A 116 19.95 1.79 7.04
N SER A 117 20.11 0.69 7.77
CA SER A 117 19.90 0.64 9.21
C SER A 117 20.82 1.71 9.78
N GLY A 118 20.22 2.83 10.19
CA GLY A 118 20.92 3.92 10.86
C GLY A 118 21.60 3.38 12.12
N ALA A 119 22.87 3.70 12.24
CA ALA A 119 23.68 3.53 13.45
C ALA A 119 23.21 4.44 14.58
#